data_AF-A0A849SVX9-F1
#
_entry.id   AF-A0A849SVX9-F1
#
_cell.length_a   1.000
_cell.length_b   1.000
_cell.length_c   1.000
_cell.angle_alpha   90.00
_cell.angle_beta   90.00
_cell.angle_gamma   90.00
#
_symmetry.space_group_name_H-M   'P 1'
#
loop_
_entity.id
_entity.type
_entity.pdbx_description
1 polymer ?
#
loop_
_entity_poly.entity_id
_entity_poly.type
_entity_poly.pdbx_seq_one_letter_code
_entity_poly.pdbx_strand_id
1 'polypeptide(L)'
;MCSDLRAICIELIKEANLNGCRKEIASKDCGLCIKTIERWEKNLIDLRNGPKTIPANKLSEFERQKIIKIATSVKYRDKSPWEIVPMLADSEGIFIGSESSFYRVLKKKSYWPTEEKVKGEQWIASTFNCKGPNEIWSWILPI
;
A
#
# COMPACT_ATOMS: atom_id res chain seq x y z
N MET A 1 -9.82 21.63 5.49
CA MET A 1 -10.72 22.80 5.31
C MET A 1 -11.65 22.89 6.51
N CYS A 2 -11.73 24.06 7.15
CA CYS A 2 -12.72 24.35 8.19
C CYS A 2 -14.15 24.17 7.62
N SER A 3 -15.14 23.91 8.47
CA SER A 3 -16.56 23.77 8.05
C SER A 3 -17.04 24.97 7.23
N ASP A 4 -16.60 26.16 7.62
CA ASP A 4 -17.11 27.44 7.10
C ASP A 4 -16.64 27.66 5.65
N LEU A 5 -15.41 27.25 5.33
CA LEU A 5 -14.88 27.31 3.97
C LEU A 5 -15.63 26.37 3.01
N ARG A 6 -16.15 25.24 3.50
CA ARG A 6 -16.91 24.30 2.66
C ARG A 6 -18.26 24.89 2.25
N ALA A 7 -18.93 25.59 3.17
CA ALA A 7 -20.21 26.24 2.89
C ALA A 7 -20.05 27.33 1.82
N ILE A 8 -19.02 28.17 1.96
CA ILE A 8 -18.70 29.22 0.98
C ILE A 8 -18.41 28.62 -0.40
N CYS A 9 -17.62 27.54 -0.47
CA CYS A 9 -17.35 26.88 -1.75
C CYS A 9 -18.63 26.38 -2.42
N ILE A 10 -19.55 25.78 -1.65
CA ILE A 10 -20.83 25.29 -2.19
C ILE A 10 -21.68 26.44 -2.73
N GLU A 11 -21.74 27.57 -2.02
CA GLU A 11 -22.49 28.75 -2.49
C GLU A 11 -21.92 29.32 -3.79
N LEU A 12 -20.60 29.52 -3.87
CA LEU A 12 -19.95 30.01 -5.08
C LEU A 12 -20.17 29.08 -6.29
N ILE A 13 -20.14 27.77 -6.07
CA ILE A 13 -20.39 26.78 -7.14
C ILE A 13 -21.87 26.78 -7.54
N LYS A 14 -22.80 26.99 -6.61
CA LYS A 14 -24.23 27.13 -6.93
C LYS A 14 -24.49 28.41 -7.73
N GLU A 15 -23.86 29.52 -7.36
CA GLU A 15 -23.94 30.79 -8.09
C GLU A 15 -23.38 30.66 -9.51
N ALA A 16 -22.20 30.05 -9.67
CA ALA A 16 -21.63 29.78 -10.99
C ALA A 16 -22.56 28.89 -11.84
N ASN A 17 -23.21 27.91 -11.22
CA ASN A 17 -24.15 27.03 -11.90
C ASN A 17 -25.45 27.73 -12.32
N LEU A 18 -25.95 28.67 -11.52
CA LEU A 18 -27.08 29.54 -11.89
C LEU A 18 -26.73 30.46 -13.06
N ASN A 19 -25.48 30.92 -13.13
CA ASN A 19 -24.95 31.71 -14.26
C ASN A 19 -24.63 30.86 -15.51
N GLY A 20 -24.97 29.56 -15.51
CA GLY A 20 -24.84 28.68 -16.68
C GLY A 20 -23.54 27.87 -16.75
N CYS A 21 -22.65 27.97 -15.77
CA CYS A 21 -21.45 27.13 -15.72
C CYS A 21 -21.79 25.70 -15.27
N ARG A 22 -21.24 24.67 -15.91
CA ARG A 22 -21.44 23.29 -15.44
C ARG A 22 -20.77 23.12 -14.07
N LYS A 23 -21.47 22.49 -13.12
CA LYS A 23 -20.92 22.15 -11.79
C LYS A 23 -19.53 21.50 -11.86
N GLU A 24 -19.27 20.62 -12.82
CA GLU A 24 -17.97 19.97 -13.01
C GLU A 24 -16.81 20.94 -13.26
N ILE A 25 -17.06 22.01 -14.03
CA ILE A 25 -16.07 23.01 -14.41
C ILE A 25 -15.82 23.92 -13.21
N ALA A 26 -16.87 24.46 -12.61
CA ALA A 26 -16.78 25.28 -11.39
C ALA A 26 -16.08 24.53 -10.23
N SER A 27 -16.34 23.21 -10.09
CA SER A 27 -15.67 22.36 -9.11
C SER A 27 -14.16 22.29 -9.35
N LYS A 28 -13.75 22.10 -10.61
CA LYS A 28 -12.34 22.01 -11.03
C LYS A 28 -11.61 23.33 -10.80
N ASP A 29 -12.25 24.46 -11.06
CA ASP A 29 -11.66 25.79 -10.84
C ASP A 29 -11.41 26.05 -9.35
N CYS A 30 -12.27 25.52 -8.47
CA CYS A 30 -12.03 25.51 -7.03
C CYS A 30 -11.00 24.46 -6.56
N GLY A 31 -10.39 23.69 -7.46
CA GLY A 31 -9.46 22.61 -7.14
C GLY A 31 -10.11 21.38 -6.49
N LEU A 32 -11.43 21.23 -6.64
CA LEU A 32 -12.23 20.20 -5.99
C LEU A 32 -12.81 19.22 -7.01
N CYS A 33 -12.93 17.96 -6.60
CA CYS A 33 -13.67 16.97 -7.38
C CYS A 33 -15.19 17.21 -7.20
N ILE A 34 -15.98 17.08 -8.27
CA ILE A 34 -17.45 17.21 -8.19
C ILE A 34 -18.05 16.30 -7.13
N LYS A 35 -17.53 15.07 -6.97
CA LYS A 35 -17.97 14.12 -5.94
C LYS A 35 -17.76 14.61 -4.51
N THR A 36 -16.79 15.50 -4.30
CA THR A 36 -16.56 16.13 -2.99
C THR A 36 -17.64 17.17 -2.69
N ILE A 37 -18.05 17.95 -3.69
CA ILE A 37 -19.08 18.98 -3.56
C ILE A 37 -20.47 18.36 -3.43
N GLU A 38 -20.81 17.37 -4.26
CA GLU A 38 -22.07 16.61 -4.13
C GLU A 38 -22.20 15.95 -2.76
N ARG A 39 -21.08 15.50 -2.18
CA ARG A 39 -21.06 14.96 -0.82
C ARG A 39 -21.28 16.06 0.21
N TRP A 40 -20.61 17.19 0.10
CA TRP A 40 -20.78 18.32 1.01
C TRP A 40 -22.19 18.92 0.94
N GLU A 41 -22.84 18.91 -0.23
CA GLU A 41 -24.25 19.30 -0.38
C GLU A 41 -25.19 18.38 0.43
N LYS A 42 -24.87 17.08 0.54
CA LYS A 42 -25.65 16.14 1.35
C LYS A 42 -25.32 16.20 2.84
N ASN A 43 -24.04 16.36 3.17
CA ASN A 43 -23.53 16.46 4.53
C ASN A 43 -22.31 17.38 4.56
N LEU A 44 -22.44 18.56 5.15
CA LEU A 44 -21.37 19.56 5.24
C LEU A 44 -20.17 19.09 6.08
N ILE A 45 -20.42 18.13 6.98
CA ILE A 45 -19.40 17.50 7.82
C ILE A 45 -18.74 16.38 7.02
N ASP A 46 -17.45 16.54 6.72
CA ASP A 46 -16.65 15.48 6.12
C ASP A 46 -16.38 14.38 7.16
N LEU A 47 -17.11 13.27 7.04
CA LEU A 47 -16.99 12.10 7.91
C LEU A 47 -15.80 11.21 7.54
N ARG A 48 -14.96 11.58 6.56
CA ARG A 48 -13.68 10.90 6.29
C ARG A 48 -12.64 11.27 7.35
N ASN A 49 -13.00 11.08 8.61
CA ASN A 49 -12.02 10.93 9.67
C ASN A 49 -11.53 9.50 9.58
N GLY A 50 -10.28 9.31 9.16
CA GLY A 50 -9.61 8.03 9.35
C GLY A 50 -9.72 7.57 10.81
N PRO A 51 -9.49 6.29 11.11
CA PRO A 51 -9.58 5.79 12.48
C PRO A 51 -8.78 6.71 13.42
N LYS A 52 -9.48 7.41 14.31
CA LYS A 52 -8.88 8.32 15.31
C LYS A 52 -8.20 7.55 16.42
N THR A 53 -8.49 6.25 16.51
CA THR A 53 -7.94 5.33 17.48
C THR A 53 -6.66 4.70 16.95
N ILE A 54 -5.71 4.53 17.85
CA ILE A 54 -4.50 3.79 17.59
C ILE A 54 -4.87 2.30 17.62
N PRO A 55 -4.46 1.49 16.62
CA PRO A 55 -4.76 0.07 16.64
C PRO A 55 -4.06 -0.60 17.81
N ALA A 56 -4.74 -1.53 18.49
CA ALA A 56 -4.22 -2.23 19.67
C ALA A 56 -2.88 -2.94 19.38
N ASN A 57 -2.74 -3.51 18.19
CA ASN A 57 -1.53 -4.23 17.76
C ASN A 57 -0.46 -3.30 17.15
N LYS A 58 -0.44 -2.03 17.54
CA LYS A 58 0.60 -1.10 17.08
C LYS A 58 1.91 -1.45 17.76
N LEU A 59 2.89 -1.90 16.96
CA LEU A 59 4.27 -2.06 17.43
C LEU A 59 4.76 -0.78 18.11
N SER A 60 5.18 -0.94 19.35
CA SER A 60 5.88 0.05 20.16
C SER A 60 7.21 0.44 19.51
N GLU A 61 7.75 1.58 19.91
CA GLU A 61 9.04 2.04 19.37
C GLU A 61 10.18 1.10 19.78
N PHE A 62 10.10 0.50 20.97
CA PHE A 62 11.07 -0.49 21.44
C PHE A 62 11.08 -1.76 20.57
N GLU A 63 9.91 -2.32 20.26
CA GLU A 63 9.80 -3.49 19.38
C GLU A 63 10.33 -3.19 17.97
N ARG A 64 10.06 -1.99 17.45
CA ARG A 64 10.58 -1.55 16.14
C ARG A 64 12.11 -1.50 16.13
N GLN A 65 12.72 -0.95 17.17
CA GLN A 65 14.17 -0.91 17.31
C GLN A 65 14.76 -2.32 17.45
N LYS A 66 14.08 -3.21 18.19
CA LYS A 66 14.49 -4.61 18.31
C LYS A 66 14.48 -5.33 16.96
N ILE A 67 13.44 -5.14 16.16
CA ILE A 67 13.34 -5.67 14.78
C ILE A 67 14.53 -5.21 13.94
N ILE A 68 14.84 -3.91 13.97
CA ILE A 68 15.96 -3.35 13.19
C ILE A 68 17.30 -3.94 13.66
N LYS A 69 17.51 -4.01 14.98
CA LYS A 69 18.74 -4.56 15.56
C LYS A 69 18.96 -6.01 15.15
N ILE A 70 17.90 -6.82 15.11
CA ILE A 70 17.97 -8.22 14.70
C ILE A 70 18.23 -8.32 13.20
N ALA A 71 17.49 -7.58 12.38
CA ALA A 71 17.69 -7.60 10.92
C ALA A 71 19.10 -7.15 10.50
N THR A 72 19.73 -6.21 11.21
CA THR A 72 21.12 -5.78 10.92
C THR A 72 22.19 -6.66 11.57
N SER A 73 21.80 -7.60 12.45
CA SER A 73 22.72 -8.49 13.15
C SER A 73 23.44 -9.43 12.18
N VAL A 74 24.69 -9.78 12.49
CA VAL A 74 25.53 -10.66 11.66
C VAL A 74 24.85 -11.99 11.34
N LYS A 75 24.04 -12.54 12.27
CA LYS A 75 23.34 -13.81 12.10
C LYS A 75 22.18 -13.77 11.09
N TYR A 76 21.61 -12.58 10.84
CA TYR A 76 20.35 -12.40 10.11
C TYR A 76 20.43 -11.38 8.97
N ARG A 77 21.58 -10.71 8.79
CA ARG A 77 21.78 -9.65 7.80
C ARG A 77 21.44 -10.08 6.36
N ASP A 78 21.79 -11.30 6.01
CA ASP A 78 21.60 -11.83 4.65
C ASP A 78 20.29 -12.63 4.50
N LYS A 79 19.41 -12.59 5.51
CA LYS A 79 18.17 -13.37 5.55
C LYS A 79 16.95 -12.47 5.34
N SER A 80 15.97 -13.03 4.65
CA SER A 80 14.67 -12.37 4.46
C SER A 80 13.82 -12.42 5.73
N PRO A 81 12.88 -11.49 5.95
CA PRO A 81 11.93 -11.52 7.07
C PRO A 81 11.16 -12.83 7.20
N TRP A 82 10.86 -13.47 6.07
CA TRP A 82 10.23 -14.78 6.02
C TRP A 82 11.11 -15.88 6.65
N GLU A 83 12.44 -15.79 6.54
CA GLU A 83 13.39 -16.72 7.19
C GLU A 83 13.70 -16.33 8.63
N ILE A 84 13.80 -15.04 8.91
CA ILE A 84 14.15 -14.51 10.24
C ILE A 84 13.08 -14.89 11.26
N VAL A 85 11.79 -14.73 10.92
CA VAL A 85 10.69 -14.95 11.87
C VAL A 85 10.63 -16.40 12.38
N PRO A 86 10.64 -17.44 11.52
CA PRO A 86 10.74 -18.83 11.95
C PRO A 86 12.01 -19.11 12.75
N MET A 87 13.18 -18.63 12.31
CA MET A 87 14.43 -18.87 13.04
C MET A 87 14.44 -18.29 14.45
N LEU A 88 13.83 -17.12 14.65
CA LEU A 88 13.67 -16.52 15.98
C LEU A 88 12.75 -17.35 16.87
N ALA A 89 11.66 -17.87 16.32
CA ALA A 89 10.73 -18.72 17.04
C ALA A 89 11.37 -20.07 17.40
N ASP A 90 12.09 -20.70 16.47
CA ASP A 90 12.62 -22.05 16.64
C ASP A 90 13.90 -22.08 17.51
N SER A 91 14.83 -21.14 17.29
CA SER A 91 16.12 -21.16 17.98
C SER A 91 16.14 -20.41 19.31
N GLU A 92 15.39 -19.32 19.40
CA GLU A 92 15.40 -18.44 20.57
C GLU A 92 14.06 -18.48 21.34
N GLY A 93 12.99 -19.01 20.73
CA GLY A 93 11.65 -19.02 21.34
C GLY A 93 10.99 -17.63 21.44
N ILE A 94 11.50 -16.62 20.71
CA ILE A 94 11.13 -15.22 20.90
C ILE A 94 10.23 -14.75 19.74
N PHE A 95 9.00 -14.35 20.06
CA PHE A 95 8.11 -13.66 19.12
C PHE A 95 8.19 -12.13 19.29
N ILE A 96 8.54 -11.42 18.21
CA ILE A 96 8.66 -9.95 18.20
C ILE A 96 7.61 -9.31 17.28
N GLY A 97 7.15 -10.05 16.28
CA GLY A 97 6.13 -9.61 15.34
C GLY A 97 6.00 -10.57 14.16
N SER A 98 4.92 -10.41 13.40
CA SER A 98 4.71 -11.14 12.15
C SER A 98 5.71 -10.72 11.07
N GLU A 99 5.88 -11.56 10.06
CA GLU A 99 6.63 -11.26 8.83
C GLU A 99 6.22 -9.90 8.22
N SER A 100 4.91 -9.66 8.11
CA SER A 100 4.36 -8.39 7.61
C SER A 100 4.76 -7.17 8.45
N SER A 101 4.97 -7.36 9.75
CA SER A 101 5.44 -6.30 10.65
C SER A 101 6.92 -6.00 10.41
N PHE A 102 7.76 -7.02 10.20
CA PHE A 102 9.16 -6.85 9.83
C PHE A 102 9.30 -6.07 8.52
N TYR A 103 8.58 -6.48 7.47
CA TYR A 103 8.61 -5.75 6.19
C TYR A 103 8.19 -4.29 6.34
N ARG A 104 7.10 -4.00 7.07
CA ARG A 104 6.64 -2.61 7.29
C ARG A 104 7.67 -1.76 8.02
N VAL A 105 8.35 -2.31 9.03
CA VAL A 105 9.35 -1.58 9.82
C VAL A 105 10.59 -1.30 8.99
N LEU A 106 11.10 -2.31 8.29
CA LEU A 106 12.32 -2.19 7.51
C LEU A 106 12.12 -1.33 6.24
N LYS A 107 10.95 -1.41 5.60
CA LYS A 107 10.58 -0.54 4.46
C LYS A 107 10.55 0.93 4.84
N LYS A 108 10.07 1.26 6.05
CA LYS A 108 10.03 2.66 6.55
C LYS A 108 11.42 3.26 6.74
N LYS A 109 12.44 2.44 6.99
CA LYS A 109 13.83 2.87 7.17
C LYS A 109 14.70 2.79 5.90
N SER A 110 14.13 2.44 4.74
CA SER A 110 14.86 2.24 3.49
C SER A 110 16.04 1.25 3.59
N TYR A 111 16.00 0.30 4.54
CA TYR A 111 17.02 -0.77 4.62
C TYR A 111 16.81 -1.88 3.61
N TRP A 112 15.65 -1.91 2.97
CA TRP A 112 15.47 -2.66 1.74
C TRP A 112 15.97 -1.75 0.63
N PRO A 113 17.15 -2.00 0.03
CA PRO A 113 17.29 -1.61 -1.36
C PRO A 113 16.04 -2.14 -2.05
N THR A 114 15.37 -1.27 -2.81
CA THR A 114 14.44 -1.78 -3.82
C THR A 114 15.26 -2.82 -4.53
N GLU A 115 14.94 -4.11 -4.36
CA GLU A 115 15.55 -5.15 -5.16
C GLU A 115 15.40 -4.60 -6.58
N GLU A 116 16.50 -4.17 -7.18
CA GLU A 116 16.54 -4.10 -8.61
C GLU A 116 16.13 -5.51 -8.96
N LYS A 117 14.89 -5.66 -9.44
CA LYS A 117 14.46 -6.89 -10.06
C LYS A 117 15.49 -7.06 -11.14
N VAL A 118 16.54 -7.83 -10.85
CA VAL A 118 17.41 -8.38 -11.85
C VAL A 118 16.38 -9.05 -12.74
N LYS A 119 16.17 -8.49 -13.92
CA LYS A 119 15.33 -9.13 -14.92
C LYS A 119 16.06 -10.45 -15.14
N GLY A 120 15.61 -11.50 -14.44
CA GLY A 120 16.00 -12.84 -14.73
C GLY A 120 15.76 -13.02 -16.22
N GLU A 121 16.65 -13.75 -16.87
CA GLU A 121 16.51 -14.05 -18.29
C GLU A 121 15.07 -14.47 -18.53
N GLN A 122 14.37 -13.69 -19.36
CA GLN A 122 13.01 -14.02 -19.71
C GLN A 122 13.08 -15.38 -20.38
N TRP A 123 12.42 -16.39 -19.82
CA TRP A 123 12.38 -17.70 -20.41
C TRP A 123 11.66 -17.56 -21.76
N ILE A 124 12.44 -17.50 -22.84
CA ILE A 124 11.90 -17.46 -24.19
C ILE A 124 11.34 -18.86 -24.41
N ALA A 125 10.01 -18.96 -24.53
CA ALA A 125 9.37 -20.23 -24.84
C ALA A 125 9.97 -20.75 -26.16
N SER A 126 10.68 -21.88 -26.08
CA SER A 126 11.16 -22.57 -27.26
C SER A 126 9.96 -22.95 -28.12
N THR A 127 9.92 -22.48 -29.38
CA THR A 127 8.87 -22.82 -30.32
C THR A 127 9.03 -24.29 -30.70
N PHE A 128 8.23 -25.15 -30.09
CA PHE A 128 8.19 -26.55 -30.48
C PHE A 128 7.23 -26.71 -31.67
N ASN A 129 7.72 -27.33 -32.75
CA ASN A 129 6.91 -27.59 -33.94
C ASN A 129 6.27 -28.99 -33.83
N CYS A 130 5.01 -29.07 -33.39
CA CYS A 130 4.24 -30.33 -33.42
C CYS A 130 3.71 -30.59 -34.84
N LYS A 131 3.90 -31.81 -35.32
CA LYS A 131 3.30 -32.31 -36.58
C LYS A 131 2.19 -33.34 -36.34
N GLY A 132 2.02 -33.81 -35.11
CA GLY A 132 1.04 -34.84 -34.76
C GLY A 132 0.39 -34.67 -33.37
N PRO A 133 -0.71 -35.39 -33.11
CA PRO A 133 -1.34 -35.40 -31.80
C PRO A 133 -0.42 -36.08 -30.77
N ASN A 134 -0.41 -35.58 -29.54
CA ASN A 134 0.31 -36.13 -28.38
C ASN A 134 1.85 -35.95 -28.34
N GLU A 135 2.41 -35.06 -29.14
CA GLU A 135 3.87 -34.85 -29.23
C GLU A 135 4.46 -33.94 -28.14
N ILE A 136 3.65 -33.09 -27.49
CA ILE A 136 4.10 -32.21 -26.40
C ILE A 136 3.15 -32.29 -25.23
N TRP A 137 3.75 -32.38 -24.05
CA TRP A 137 3.07 -32.28 -22.77
C TRP A 137 3.73 -31.14 -21.98
N SER A 138 2.94 -30.18 -21.54
CA SER A 138 3.38 -29.13 -20.63
C SER A 138 2.49 -29.13 -19.40
N TRP A 139 3.07 -29.35 -18.24
CA TRP A 139 2.40 -29.21 -16.95
C TRP A 139 2.85 -27.90 -16.31
N ILE A 140 1.90 -27.07 -15.92
CA ILE A 140 2.16 -25.90 -15.07
C ILE A 140 2.02 -26.39 -13.63
N LEU A 141 3.08 -26.23 -12.83
CA LEU A 141 2.97 -26.34 -11.38
C LEU A 141 2.41 -25.01 -10.84
N PRO A 142 1.40 -25.03 -9.95
CA PRO A 142 0.97 -23.81 -9.28
C PRO A 142 2.09 -23.35 -8.33
N ILE A 143 2.49 -22.09 -8.51
CA ILE A 143 3.41 -21.36 -7.62
C ILE A 143 2.62 -20.83 -6.43
#